data_AF-A0A4Y4EYS5-F1
#
_entry.id   AF-A0A4Y4EYS5-F1
#
_cell.length_a   1.000
_cell.length_b   1.000
_cell.length_c   1.000
_cell.angle_alpha   90.00
_cell.angle_beta   90.00
_cell.angle_gamma   90.00
#
_symmetry.space_group_name_H-M   'P 1'
#
loop_
_entity.id
_entity.type
_entity.pdbx_description
1 polymer ?
#
loop_
_entity_poly.entity_id
_entity_poly.type
_entity_poly.pdbx_seq_one_letter_code
_entity_poly.pdbx_strand_id
1 'polypeptide(L)'
;MKIRAHIKSSLVASDRRELEQAMLFACLAVDGTAKKLYPDINKVGERFRKFISDHLDVIELMHGGLNLEETVFPFPNNKGSIGIKFEDIVYEKFRCSLAHGDELPDGYGIEVKVSDGIQQFMIDIEGQSMTLPESVIYALGLPCVLSPANSDQKIGSNLYHYRDPINHYVIDRWWGQVDCARKIMDFEHQVRVKMDVKNVWPSA
;
A
#
# COMPACT_ATOMS: atom_id res chain seq x y z
N MET A 1 20.21 -3.14 0.48
CA MET A 1 19.16 -2.19 0.94
C MET A 1 18.54 -2.77 2.20
N LYS A 2 18.45 -1.98 3.29
CA LYS A 2 17.95 -2.50 4.58
C LYS A 2 16.44 -2.28 4.66
N ILE A 3 15.66 -3.20 4.12
CA ILE A 3 14.18 -3.14 4.09
C ILE A 3 13.61 -2.94 5.51
N ARG A 4 14.21 -3.58 6.53
CA ARG A 4 13.89 -3.34 7.94
C ARG A 4 13.93 -1.87 8.37
N ALA A 5 14.87 -1.08 7.83
CA ALA A 5 15.05 0.30 8.23
C ALA A 5 13.92 1.16 7.66
N HIS A 6 13.52 0.89 6.42
CA HIS A 6 12.37 1.55 5.81
C HIS A 6 11.06 1.18 6.53
N ILE A 7 10.84 -0.10 6.84
CA ILE A 7 9.69 -0.53 7.64
C ILE A 7 9.67 0.18 9.00
N LYS A 8 10.80 0.20 9.72
CA LYS A 8 10.91 0.90 11.01
C LYS A 8 10.60 2.40 10.87
N SER A 9 11.20 3.08 9.90
CA SER A 9 11.00 4.50 9.69
C SER A 9 9.57 4.84 9.29
N SER A 10 8.93 3.99 8.47
CA SER A 10 7.52 4.13 8.10
C SER A 10 6.62 4.14 9.34
N LEU A 11 6.81 3.18 10.25
CA LEU A 11 6.04 3.07 11.48
C LEU A 11 6.29 4.24 12.44
N VAL A 12 7.55 4.66 12.60
CA VAL A 12 7.89 5.80 13.46
C VAL A 12 7.25 7.08 12.93
N ALA A 13 7.24 7.29 11.62
CA ALA A 13 6.56 8.43 11.01
C ALA A 13 5.03 8.34 11.16
N SER A 14 4.44 7.14 11.02
CA SER A 14 3.02 6.92 11.29
C SER A 14 2.65 7.27 12.74
N ASP A 15 3.44 6.83 13.72
CA ASP A 15 3.25 7.14 15.15
C ASP A 15 3.32 8.66 15.42
N ARG A 16 4.11 9.39 14.64
CA ARG A 16 4.24 10.86 14.68
C ARG A 16 3.19 11.60 13.86
N ARG A 17 2.29 10.89 13.18
CA ARG A 17 1.32 11.45 12.21
C ARG A 17 1.97 12.15 11.01
N GLU A 18 3.19 11.78 10.68
CA GLU A 18 3.93 12.24 9.49
C GLU A 18 3.60 11.30 8.30
N LEU A 19 2.34 11.30 7.85
CA LEU A 19 1.79 10.25 6.97
C LEU A 19 2.46 10.16 5.59
N GLU A 20 2.80 11.29 4.97
CA GLU A 20 3.52 11.29 3.69
C GLU A 20 4.92 10.69 3.82
N GLN A 21 5.63 11.03 4.90
CA GLN A 21 6.94 10.43 5.19
C GLN A 21 6.80 8.93 5.49
N ALA A 22 5.75 8.54 6.20
CA ALA A 22 5.45 7.14 6.47
C ALA A 22 5.18 6.35 5.18
N MET A 23 4.40 6.92 4.25
CA MET A 23 4.13 6.36 2.92
C MET A 23 5.39 6.26 2.07
N LEU A 24 6.23 7.30 2.05
CA LEU A 24 7.52 7.26 1.35
C LEU A 24 8.35 6.07 1.80
N PHE A 25 8.50 5.87 3.11
CA PHE A 25 9.25 4.74 3.64
C PHE A 25 8.60 3.38 3.34
N ALA A 26 7.27 3.28 3.33
CA ALA A 26 6.58 2.07 2.88
C ALA A 26 6.87 1.78 1.40
N CYS A 27 6.78 2.78 0.52
CA CYS A 27 7.13 2.67 -0.90
C CYS A 27 8.59 2.25 -1.10
N LEU A 28 9.52 2.76 -0.30
CA LEU A 28 10.92 2.32 -0.35
C LEU A 28 11.06 0.85 0.09
N ALA A 29 10.33 0.40 1.10
CA ALA A 29 10.33 -1.02 1.49
C ALA A 29 9.80 -1.93 0.35
N VAL A 30 8.74 -1.49 -0.34
CA VAL A 30 8.19 -2.15 -1.53
C VAL A 30 9.25 -2.22 -2.63
N ASP A 31 9.87 -1.08 -3.00
CA ASP A 31 10.92 -1.03 -4.03
C ASP A 31 12.07 -2.01 -3.74
N GLY A 32 12.50 -2.07 -2.48
CA GLY A 32 13.57 -2.95 -2.02
C GLY A 32 13.21 -4.43 -2.06
N THR A 33 11.99 -4.77 -1.64
CA THR A 33 11.50 -6.15 -1.65
C THR A 33 11.25 -6.62 -3.07
N ALA A 34 10.60 -5.79 -3.90
CA ALA A 34 10.34 -6.07 -5.30
C ALA A 34 11.66 -6.33 -6.06
N LYS A 35 12.73 -5.57 -5.76
CA LYS A 35 14.07 -5.82 -6.33
C LYS A 35 14.65 -7.18 -5.98
N LYS A 36 14.37 -7.72 -4.79
CA LYS A 36 14.81 -9.07 -4.40
C LYS A 36 13.99 -10.16 -5.10
N LEU A 37 12.68 -9.97 -5.23
CA LEU A 37 11.75 -10.96 -5.79
C LEU A 37 11.80 -11.05 -7.31
N TYR A 38 12.04 -9.92 -7.99
CA TYR A 38 12.01 -9.83 -9.44
C TYR A 38 13.32 -9.26 -9.99
N PRO A 39 14.45 -9.97 -9.83
CA PRO A 39 15.77 -9.50 -10.27
C PRO A 39 15.86 -9.25 -11.78
N ASP A 40 15.03 -9.95 -12.57
CA ASP A 40 15.02 -9.85 -14.03
C ASP A 40 14.26 -8.62 -14.57
N ILE A 41 13.47 -7.95 -13.73
CA ILE A 41 12.74 -6.73 -14.13
C ILE A 41 13.61 -5.51 -13.83
N ASN A 42 14.24 -4.98 -14.87
CA ASN A 42 15.18 -3.86 -14.76
C ASN A 42 14.50 -2.53 -14.41
N LYS A 43 13.32 -2.26 -14.96
CA LYS A 43 12.61 -1.00 -14.74
C LYS A 43 11.94 -1.00 -13.37
N VAL A 44 12.31 0.00 -12.55
CA VAL A 44 11.79 0.17 -11.18
C VAL A 44 10.27 0.22 -11.16
N GLY A 45 9.66 1.01 -12.05
CA GLY A 45 8.21 1.16 -12.08
C GLY A 45 7.42 -0.08 -12.49
N GLU A 46 7.94 -0.90 -13.40
CA GLU A 46 7.31 -2.17 -13.76
C GLU A 46 7.40 -3.15 -12.58
N ARG A 47 8.56 -3.19 -11.92
CA ARG A 47 8.81 -4.06 -10.78
C ARG A 47 7.98 -3.70 -9.54
N PHE A 48 7.88 -2.42 -9.23
CA PHE A 48 7.08 -1.90 -8.11
C PHE A 48 5.60 -2.21 -8.30
N ARG A 49 5.05 -1.93 -9.49
CA ARG A 49 3.66 -2.24 -9.83
C ARG A 49 3.37 -3.74 -9.75
N LYS A 50 4.27 -4.55 -10.30
CA LYS A 50 4.16 -6.02 -10.20
C LYS A 50 4.11 -6.49 -8.74
N PHE A 51 4.94 -5.92 -7.87
CA PHE A 51 4.90 -6.29 -6.45
C PHE A 51 3.53 -6.01 -5.83
N ILE A 52 2.98 -4.82 -6.06
CA ILE A 52 1.64 -4.47 -5.53
C ILE A 52 0.58 -5.42 -6.11
N SER A 53 0.57 -5.60 -7.43
CA SER A 53 -0.39 -6.48 -8.11
C SER A 53 -0.33 -7.94 -7.62
N ASP A 54 0.87 -8.48 -7.42
CA ASP A 54 1.06 -9.86 -6.94
C ASP A 54 0.65 -10.06 -5.47
N HIS A 55 0.48 -8.97 -4.69
CA HIS A 55 0.20 -9.02 -3.25
C HIS A 55 -1.06 -8.25 -2.86
N LEU A 56 -1.99 -8.01 -3.81
CA LEU A 56 -3.24 -7.30 -3.54
C LEU A 56 -4.08 -7.98 -2.46
N ASP A 57 -4.03 -9.29 -2.34
CA ASP A 57 -4.74 -10.04 -1.31
C ASP A 57 -4.28 -9.75 0.13
N VAL A 58 -2.99 -9.47 0.34
CA VAL A 58 -2.44 -8.98 1.61
C VAL A 58 -2.71 -7.51 1.82
N ILE A 59 -2.68 -6.71 0.75
CA ILE A 59 -2.97 -5.28 0.82
C ILE A 59 -4.44 -5.06 1.20
N GLU A 60 -5.35 -5.74 0.51
CA GLU A 60 -6.80 -5.69 0.74
C GLU A 60 -7.19 -6.23 2.11
N LEU A 61 -6.45 -7.21 2.67
CA LEU A 61 -6.64 -7.67 4.04
C LEU A 61 -6.57 -6.53 5.07
N MET A 62 -5.63 -5.60 4.87
CA MET A 62 -5.30 -4.58 5.88
C MET A 62 -6.21 -3.37 5.85
N HIS A 63 -6.80 -3.03 4.70
CA HIS A 63 -7.73 -1.90 4.59
C HIS A 63 -9.20 -2.33 4.41
N GLY A 64 -9.45 -3.49 3.80
CA GLY A 64 -10.78 -4.05 3.54
C GLY A 64 -11.64 -3.25 2.56
N GLY A 65 -12.79 -3.82 2.20
CA GLY A 65 -13.93 -3.12 1.59
C GLY A 65 -13.87 -2.91 0.08
N LEU A 66 -12.68 -2.73 -0.50
CA LEU A 66 -12.48 -2.43 -1.92
C LEU A 66 -11.71 -3.55 -2.62
N ASN A 67 -12.26 -4.11 -3.70
CA ASN A 67 -11.57 -5.04 -4.60
C ASN A 67 -10.65 -4.23 -5.54
N LEU A 68 -9.39 -4.07 -5.17
CA LEU A 68 -8.39 -3.33 -5.95
C LEU A 68 -7.95 -4.08 -7.21
N GLU A 69 -8.04 -5.41 -7.20
CA GLU A 69 -7.70 -6.26 -8.36
C GLU A 69 -8.61 -5.97 -9.57
N GLU A 70 -9.92 -5.85 -9.30
CA GLU A 70 -10.94 -5.63 -10.33
C GLU A 70 -11.33 -4.16 -10.53
N THR A 71 -11.07 -3.29 -9.56
CA THR A 71 -11.44 -1.87 -9.65
C THR A 71 -10.48 -1.14 -10.59
N VAL A 72 -11.05 -0.40 -11.54
CA VAL A 72 -10.33 0.55 -12.39
C VAL A 72 -10.86 1.93 -12.08
N PHE A 73 -9.99 2.83 -11.64
CA PHE A 73 -10.38 4.17 -11.26
C PHE A 73 -10.46 5.07 -12.51
N PRO A 74 -11.47 5.94 -12.60
CA PRO A 74 -11.71 6.78 -13.77
C PRO A 74 -10.79 8.02 -13.77
N PHE A 75 -9.53 7.86 -13.36
CA PHE A 75 -8.54 8.93 -13.27
C PHE A 75 -7.51 8.80 -14.40
N PRO A 76 -6.89 9.93 -14.82
CA PRO A 76 -5.83 9.91 -15.80
C PRO A 76 -4.53 9.40 -15.19
N ASN A 77 -3.87 8.49 -15.90
CA ASN A 77 -2.46 8.18 -15.65
C ASN A 77 -1.55 9.34 -16.08
N ASN A 78 -0.25 9.22 -15.82
CA ASN A 78 0.75 10.23 -16.20
C ASN A 78 0.88 10.44 -17.73
N LYS A 79 0.23 9.62 -18.57
CA LYS A 79 0.14 9.79 -20.03
C LYS A 79 -1.19 10.41 -20.47
N GLY A 80 -2.07 10.76 -19.52
CA GLY A 80 -3.40 11.32 -19.78
C GLY A 80 -4.46 10.28 -20.19
N SER A 81 -4.14 8.98 -20.20
CA SER A 81 -5.15 7.94 -20.47
C SER A 81 -5.98 7.67 -19.23
N ILE A 82 -7.30 7.68 -19.37
CA ILE A 82 -8.26 7.41 -18.29
C ILE A 82 -8.37 5.91 -18.05
N GLY A 83 -8.43 5.50 -16.79
CA GLY A 83 -8.57 4.11 -16.38
C GLY A 83 -7.27 3.61 -15.79
N ILE A 84 -7.06 3.94 -14.52
CA ILE A 84 -5.82 3.65 -13.79
C ILE A 84 -6.09 2.59 -12.71
N LYS A 85 -5.14 1.70 -12.47
CA LYS A 85 -5.22 0.71 -11.39
C LYS A 85 -4.57 1.24 -10.10
N PHE A 86 -4.81 0.55 -8.99
CA PHE A 86 -4.26 0.94 -7.69
C PHE A 86 -2.73 1.01 -7.69
N GLU A 87 -2.06 0.02 -8.25
CA GLU A 87 -0.59 -0.03 -8.33
C GLU A 87 0.00 1.14 -9.12
N ASP A 88 -0.73 1.61 -10.14
CA ASP A 88 -0.35 2.78 -10.91
C ASP A 88 -0.54 4.06 -10.08
N ILE A 89 -1.66 4.21 -9.36
CA ILE A 89 -1.90 5.36 -8.45
C ILE A 89 -0.78 5.44 -7.40
N VAL A 90 -0.50 4.34 -6.70
CA VAL A 90 0.54 4.31 -5.65
C VAL A 90 1.90 4.65 -6.25
N TYR A 91 2.25 4.12 -7.42
CA TYR A 91 3.52 4.42 -8.05
C TYR A 91 3.61 5.88 -8.53
N GLU A 92 2.61 6.34 -9.27
CA GLU A 92 2.64 7.61 -10.01
C GLU A 92 2.40 8.81 -9.13
N LYS A 93 1.48 8.71 -8.17
CA LYS A 93 1.01 9.85 -7.36
C LYS A 93 1.69 9.91 -5.99
N PHE A 94 1.97 8.77 -5.38
CA PHE A 94 2.59 8.71 -4.05
C PHE A 94 4.08 8.48 -4.14
N ARG A 95 4.53 7.33 -4.67
CA ARG A 95 5.95 6.96 -4.68
C ARG A 95 6.80 7.96 -5.45
N CYS A 96 6.42 8.31 -6.69
CA CYS A 96 7.22 9.21 -7.51
C CYS A 96 7.32 10.61 -6.88
N SER A 97 6.20 11.26 -6.57
CA SER A 97 6.21 12.60 -5.96
C SER A 97 7.03 12.64 -4.67
N LEU A 98 6.76 11.74 -3.73
CA LEU A 98 7.45 11.72 -2.45
C LEU A 98 8.95 11.39 -2.57
N ALA A 99 9.34 10.53 -3.53
CA ALA A 99 10.74 10.21 -3.76
C ALA A 99 11.54 11.34 -4.41
N HIS A 100 10.87 12.25 -5.12
CA HIS A 100 11.46 13.46 -5.67
C HIS A 100 11.47 14.64 -4.69
N GLY A 101 10.82 14.48 -3.53
CA GLY A 101 10.67 15.54 -2.53
C GLY A 101 9.59 16.56 -2.93
N ASP A 102 8.74 16.20 -3.89
CA ASP A 102 7.61 17.00 -4.32
C ASP A 102 6.42 16.77 -3.37
N GLU A 103 5.53 17.76 -3.30
CA GLU A 103 4.23 17.59 -2.67
C GLU A 103 3.39 16.55 -3.44
N LEU A 104 2.43 15.91 -2.75
CA LEU A 104 1.46 15.07 -3.46
C LEU A 104 0.69 15.92 -4.49
N PRO A 105 0.36 15.37 -5.67
CA PRO A 105 -0.43 16.10 -6.65
C PRO A 105 -1.78 16.54 -6.07
N ASP A 106 -2.28 17.70 -6.50
CA ASP A 106 -3.59 18.21 -6.07
C ASP A 106 -4.66 17.11 -6.15
N GLY A 107 -5.45 16.99 -5.07
CA GLY A 107 -6.49 15.97 -4.95
C GLY A 107 -6.00 14.59 -4.49
N TYR A 108 -4.70 14.39 -4.25
CA TYR A 108 -4.18 13.18 -3.65
C TYR A 108 -3.71 13.44 -2.23
N GLY A 109 -4.07 12.54 -1.32
CA GLY A 109 -3.73 12.71 0.09
C GLY A 109 -3.69 11.41 0.86
N ILE A 110 -3.26 11.51 2.11
CA ILE A 110 -3.36 10.44 3.09
C ILE A 110 -4.02 11.01 4.32
N GLU A 111 -5.08 10.37 4.79
CA GLU A 111 -5.78 10.81 6.00
C GLU A 111 -5.62 9.82 7.15
N VAL A 112 -5.70 10.38 8.36
CA VAL A 112 -5.76 9.60 9.59
C VAL A 112 -7.13 8.93 9.67
N LYS A 113 -7.12 7.70 10.21
CA LYS A 113 -8.30 6.95 10.65
C LYS A 113 -9.37 7.87 11.27
N VAL A 114 -10.55 7.92 10.66
CA VAL A 114 -11.68 8.79 11.08
C VAL A 114 -12.31 8.30 12.39
N SER A 115 -12.34 6.98 12.63
CA SER A 115 -12.80 6.38 13.90
C SER A 115 -12.35 4.92 14.03
N ASP A 116 -12.47 4.32 15.22
CA ASP A 116 -12.10 2.93 15.46
C ASP A 116 -12.85 1.96 14.54
N GLY A 117 -12.10 1.27 13.68
CA GLY A 117 -12.60 0.26 12.77
C GLY A 117 -13.10 0.76 11.42
N ILE A 118 -13.06 2.07 11.16
CA ILE A 118 -13.47 2.64 9.87
C ILE A 118 -12.23 3.10 9.09
N GLN A 119 -11.92 2.38 8.01
CA GLN A 119 -10.95 2.76 6.98
C GLN A 119 -11.76 3.20 5.76
N GLN A 120 -11.56 4.42 5.27
CA GLN A 120 -12.29 4.94 4.12
C GLN A 120 -11.32 5.40 3.05
N PHE A 121 -11.54 4.93 1.83
CA PHE A 121 -11.02 5.59 0.65
C PHE A 121 -11.99 6.74 0.34
N MET A 122 -11.49 7.97 0.37
CA MET A 122 -12.27 9.09 -0.17
C MET A 122 -11.92 9.23 -1.63
N ILE A 123 -12.91 8.98 -2.49
CA ILE A 123 -12.74 8.98 -3.94
C ILE A 123 -13.72 10.02 -4.49
N ASP A 124 -13.19 11.11 -5.02
CA ASP A 124 -13.94 12.12 -5.74
C ASP A 124 -13.73 11.91 -7.25
N ILE A 125 -14.77 11.42 -7.91
CA ILE A 125 -14.71 11.10 -9.33
C ILE A 125 -14.69 12.39 -10.17
N GLU A 126 -15.46 13.41 -9.77
CA GLU A 126 -15.54 14.67 -10.50
C GLU A 126 -14.26 15.49 -10.31
N GLY A 127 -13.77 15.56 -9.07
CA GLY A 127 -12.50 16.21 -8.72
C GLY A 127 -11.25 15.40 -9.07
N GLN A 128 -11.39 14.19 -9.62
CA GLN A 128 -10.30 13.26 -9.94
C GLN A 128 -9.32 13.03 -8.79
N SER A 129 -9.88 12.94 -7.58
CA SER A 129 -9.16 13.00 -6.32
C SER A 129 -9.29 11.68 -5.55
N MET A 130 -8.23 11.31 -4.85
CA MET A 130 -8.21 10.13 -3.99
C MET A 130 -7.39 10.40 -2.74
N THR A 131 -8.05 10.31 -1.59
CA THR A 131 -7.37 10.26 -0.29
C THR A 131 -7.34 8.82 0.21
N LEU A 132 -6.13 8.32 0.43
CA LEU A 132 -5.90 6.99 0.97
C LEU A 132 -6.00 7.01 2.50
N PRO A 133 -6.58 5.98 3.13
CA PRO A 133 -6.51 5.85 4.57
C PRO A 133 -5.10 5.47 5.02
N GLU A 134 -4.70 5.87 6.24
CA GLU A 134 -3.39 5.53 6.82
C GLU A 134 -3.09 4.02 6.81
N SER A 135 -4.13 3.17 6.84
CA SER A 135 -3.98 1.71 6.75
C SER A 135 -3.28 1.26 5.48
N VAL A 136 -3.34 2.02 4.38
CA VAL A 136 -2.63 1.69 3.15
C VAL A 136 -1.12 1.67 3.36
N ILE A 137 -0.59 2.49 4.26
CA ILE A 137 0.84 2.49 4.61
C ILE A 137 1.21 1.13 5.22
N TYR A 138 0.38 0.62 6.13
CA TYR A 138 0.57 -0.69 6.74
C TYR A 138 0.33 -1.82 5.73
N ALA A 139 -0.68 -1.67 4.87
CA ALA A 139 -1.04 -2.62 3.82
C ALA A 139 0.09 -2.82 2.81
N LEU A 140 0.81 -1.76 2.43
CA LEU A 140 1.98 -1.84 1.54
C LEU A 140 3.21 -2.43 2.25
N GLY A 141 3.36 -2.16 3.55
CA GLY A 141 4.48 -2.64 4.34
C GLY A 141 4.39 -4.11 4.74
N LEU A 142 3.19 -4.63 5.01
CA LEU A 142 2.97 -6.00 5.47
C LEU A 142 3.49 -7.07 4.48
N PRO A 143 3.22 -7.00 3.17
CA PRO A 143 3.80 -7.93 2.18
C PRO A 143 5.33 -7.93 2.21
N CYS A 144 5.95 -6.77 2.46
CA CYS A 144 7.41 -6.68 2.58
C CYS A 144 7.93 -7.44 3.81
N VAL A 145 7.22 -7.37 4.93
CA VAL A 145 7.57 -8.11 6.15
C VAL A 145 7.35 -9.61 5.95
N LEU A 146 6.20 -10.01 5.43
CA LEU A 146 5.85 -11.42 5.25
C LEU A 146 6.70 -12.13 4.18
N SER A 147 7.27 -11.40 3.22
CA SER A 147 8.04 -11.98 2.12
C SER A 147 9.21 -12.84 2.60
N PRO A 148 9.30 -14.13 2.19
CA PRO A 148 10.42 -15.00 2.53
C PRO A 148 11.80 -14.45 2.12
N ALA A 149 11.85 -13.62 1.07
CA ALA A 149 13.06 -12.92 0.63
C ALA A 149 13.63 -11.94 1.68
N ASN A 150 12.85 -11.63 2.71
CA ASN A 150 13.21 -10.74 3.82
C ASN A 150 13.26 -11.46 5.18
N SER A 151 13.30 -12.80 5.21
CA SER A 151 13.37 -13.57 6.46
C SER A 151 14.62 -13.29 7.31
N ASP A 152 15.68 -12.78 6.69
CA ASP A 152 16.92 -12.34 7.34
C ASP A 152 16.82 -10.96 8.01
N GLN A 153 15.72 -10.24 7.80
CA GLN A 153 15.49 -8.92 8.37
C GLN A 153 14.89 -9.04 9.78
N LYS A 154 15.31 -8.13 10.67
CA LYS A 154 14.72 -7.91 12.01
C LYS A 154 14.93 -6.46 12.43
N ILE A 155 13.94 -5.83 13.05
CA ILE A 155 14.10 -4.50 13.67
C ILE A 155 14.90 -4.62 14.98
N GLY A 156 14.72 -5.72 15.71
CA GLY A 156 15.32 -5.98 17.01
C GLY A 156 14.45 -5.46 18.18
N SER A 157 13.14 -5.34 17.99
CA SER A 157 12.21 -4.82 19.01
C SER A 157 10.78 -5.30 18.77
N ASN A 158 10.11 -5.69 19.87
CA ASN A 158 8.70 -6.07 19.87
C ASN A 158 7.74 -4.87 20.00
N LEU A 159 8.27 -3.63 20.00
CA LEU A 159 7.47 -2.41 20.14
C LEU A 159 6.82 -1.94 18.83
N TYR A 160 7.18 -2.56 17.71
CA TYR A 160 6.71 -2.18 16.38
C TYR A 160 5.60 -3.12 15.91
N HIS A 161 4.47 -2.54 15.54
CA HIS A 161 3.27 -3.29 15.20
C HIS A 161 2.62 -2.78 13.92
N TYR A 162 2.13 -3.69 13.08
CA TYR A 162 1.03 -3.38 12.19
C TYR A 162 -0.30 -3.58 12.92
N ARG A 163 -1.29 -2.78 12.55
CA ARG A 163 -2.62 -2.84 13.16
C ARG A 163 -3.66 -2.87 12.05
N ASP A 164 -4.53 -3.87 12.11
CA ASP A 164 -5.82 -3.81 11.46
C ASP A 164 -6.87 -3.34 12.49
N PRO A 165 -8.15 -3.13 12.13
CA PRO A 165 -9.21 -2.77 13.07
C PRO A 165 -9.35 -3.63 14.34
N ILE A 166 -8.93 -4.90 14.27
CA ILE A 166 -9.18 -5.94 15.27
C ILE A 166 -7.87 -6.43 15.91
N ASN A 167 -6.78 -6.52 15.14
CA ASN A 167 -5.55 -7.22 15.52
C ASN A 167 -4.32 -6.31 15.52
N HIS A 168 -3.38 -6.65 16.41
CA HIS A 168 -2.04 -6.06 16.46
C HIS A 168 -0.97 -7.11 16.15
N TYR A 169 -0.17 -6.88 15.12
CA TYR A 169 0.86 -7.79 14.63
C TYR A 169 2.25 -7.28 14.98
N VAL A 170 2.94 -7.93 15.93
CA VAL A 170 4.34 -7.62 16.29
C VAL A 170 5.25 -7.94 15.12
N ILE A 171 5.77 -6.93 14.42
CA ILE A 171 6.44 -7.07 13.12
C ILE A 171 7.63 -8.02 13.17
N ASP A 172 8.41 -7.98 14.24
CA ASP A 172 9.59 -8.84 14.38
C ASP A 172 9.29 -10.34 14.46
N ARG A 173 8.03 -10.73 14.67
CA ARG A 173 7.57 -12.13 14.64
C ARG A 173 7.17 -12.61 13.25
N TRP A 174 7.02 -11.69 12.29
CA TRP A 174 6.36 -11.96 11.00
C TRP A 174 7.31 -11.98 9.80
N TRP A 175 8.59 -11.65 9.99
CA TRP A 175 9.57 -11.64 8.90
C TRP A 175 9.66 -13.00 8.19
N GLY A 176 9.32 -13.02 6.91
CA GLY A 176 9.33 -14.23 6.07
C GLY A 176 8.24 -15.26 6.36
N GLN A 177 7.22 -14.90 7.16
CA GLN A 177 6.19 -15.83 7.65
C GLN A 177 4.88 -15.77 6.85
N VAL A 178 4.94 -15.57 5.52
CA VAL A 178 3.74 -15.50 4.67
C VAL A 178 2.84 -16.74 4.82
N ASP A 179 3.41 -17.94 4.87
CA ASP A 179 2.62 -19.18 5.01
C ASP A 179 1.88 -19.26 6.35
N CYS A 180 2.48 -18.74 7.43
CA CYS A 180 1.81 -18.65 8.72
C CYS A 180 0.68 -17.62 8.67
N ALA A 181 0.92 -16.46 8.04
CA ALA A 181 -0.11 -15.43 7.88
C ALA A 181 -1.33 -16.00 7.13
N ARG A 182 -1.10 -16.70 6.00
CA ARG A 182 -2.17 -17.33 5.20
C ARG A 182 -3.04 -18.32 5.97
N LYS A 183 -2.51 -18.94 7.03
CA LYS A 183 -3.23 -19.91 7.85
C LYS A 183 -4.07 -19.29 8.96
N ILE A 184 -3.72 -18.08 9.42
CA ILE A 184 -4.34 -17.49 10.61
C ILE A 184 -5.08 -16.19 10.34
N MET A 185 -4.78 -15.51 9.24
CA MET A 185 -5.50 -14.33 8.79
C MET A 185 -6.56 -14.74 7.79
N ASP A 186 -7.66 -14.00 7.76
CA ASP A 186 -8.81 -14.33 6.90
C ASP A 186 -8.61 -13.76 5.50
N PHE A 187 -7.95 -14.53 4.64
CA PHE A 187 -7.78 -14.18 3.22
C PHE A 187 -8.98 -14.58 2.34
N GLU A 188 -9.83 -15.48 2.84
CA GLU A 188 -10.90 -16.10 2.03
C GLU A 188 -12.24 -15.37 2.17
N HIS A 189 -12.56 -14.83 3.35
CA HIS A 189 -13.87 -14.22 3.62
C HIS A 189 -13.82 -12.69 3.71
N GLN A 190 -12.81 -12.07 3.11
CA GLN A 190 -12.74 -10.61 3.02
C GLN A 190 -13.90 -10.05 2.21
N VAL A 191 -14.53 -9.00 2.72
CA VAL A 191 -15.48 -8.22 1.92
C VAL A 191 -14.70 -7.42 0.88
N ARG A 192 -14.84 -7.83 -0.38
CA ARG A 192 -14.20 -7.21 -1.55
C ARG A 192 -15.29 -6.66 -2.48
N VAL A 193 -15.50 -5.34 -2.48
CA VAL A 193 -16.49 -4.72 -3.38
C VAL A 193 -15.77 -4.06 -4.54
N LYS A 194 -16.08 -4.45 -5.78
CA LYS A 194 -15.62 -3.74 -6.97
C LYS A 194 -16.40 -2.44 -7.12
N MET A 195 -15.69 -1.32 -7.33
CA MET A 195 -16.37 -0.08 -7.70
C MET A 195 -16.79 -0.12 -9.17
N ASP A 196 -18.10 -0.02 -9.42
CA ASP A 196 -18.63 0.16 -10.78
C ASP A 196 -18.85 1.65 -11.06
N VAL A 197 -17.88 2.23 -11.78
CA VAL A 197 -17.84 3.66 -12.12
C VAL A 197 -18.26 3.94 -13.57
N LYS A 198 -18.84 2.97 -14.29
CA LYS A 198 -19.17 3.12 -15.72
C LYS A 198 -20.09 4.30 -16.01
N ASN A 199 -21.02 4.61 -15.10
CA ASN A 199 -22.01 5.67 -15.26
C ASN A 199 -21.45 7.08 -14.98
N VAL A 200 -20.23 7.17 -14.45
CA VAL A 200 -19.54 8.41 -14.07
C VAL A 200 -18.15 8.49 -14.70
N TRP A 201 -17.90 7.66 -15.72
CA TRP A 201 -16.67 7.71 -16.49
C TRP A 201 -16.62 9.05 -17.24
N PRO A 202 -15.50 9.80 -17.18
CA PRO A 202 -15.39 11.06 -17.91
C PRO A 202 -15.62 10.81 -19.39
N SER A 203 -16.53 11.58 -19.99
CA SER A 203 -16.74 11.58 -21.44
C SER A 203 -15.41 11.91 -22.13
N ALA A 204 -15.06 11.13 -23.15
CA ALA A 204 -13.87 11.37 -23.98
C ALA A 204 -13.91 12.73 -24.69
#